data_AF-X1KTH2-F1
#
_entry.id   AF-X1KTH2-F1
#
_cell.length_a   1.000
_cell.length_b   1.000
_cell.length_c   1.000
_cell.angle_alpha   90.00
_cell.angle_beta   90.00
_cell.angle_gamma   90.00
#
_symmetry.space_group_name_H-M   'P 1'
#
loop_
_entity.id
_entity.type
_entity.pdbx_description
1 polymer ?
#
loop_
_entity_poly.entity_id
_entity_poly.type
_entity_poly.pdbx_seq_one_letter_code
_entity_poly.pdbx_strand_id
1 'polypeptide(L)'
;MQCCVVGETELIIDGKPVKIEDFVNSHRGSENYTKSSALTLKEGKVEQEPIVAMQRFPAPETLIKLRTKSGVELILTPNHEICVVREKVIQWIRADKIKLSDGVISPPKRDYFPQMHNLENIPKNGFL
;
A
#
# COMPACT_ATOMS: atom_id res chain seq x y z
N MET A 1 3.18 -5.72 -15.77
CA MET A 1 2.05 -5.83 -14.82
C MET A 1 2.21 -4.67 -13.84
N GLN A 2 1.20 -3.81 -13.68
CA GLN A 2 1.32 -2.59 -12.85
C GLN A 2 0.92 -2.90 -11.42
N CYS A 3 1.76 -2.53 -10.45
CA CYS A 3 1.51 -2.67 -9.02
C CYS A 3 1.38 -1.27 -8.42
N CYS A 4 0.15 -0.80 -8.23
CA CYS A 4 -0.13 0.57 -7.82
C CYS A 4 -1.22 0.65 -6.75
N VAL A 5 -1.25 1.77 -6.05
CA VAL A 5 -2.29 2.19 -5.10
C VAL A 5 -2.95 3.46 -5.64
N VAL A 6 -4.12 3.86 -5.12
CA VAL A 6 -4.76 5.13 -5.50
C VAL A 6 -3.98 6.33 -4.97
N GLY A 7 -4.07 7.47 -5.66
CA GLY A 7 -3.39 8.72 -5.29
C GLY A 7 -3.64 9.22 -3.85
N GLU A 8 -4.83 8.96 -3.32
CA GLU A 8 -5.22 9.31 -1.94
C GLU A 8 -4.53 8.45 -0.86
N THR A 9 -3.80 7.39 -1.25
CA THR A 9 -3.12 6.51 -0.31
C THR A 9 -1.99 7.27 0.39
N GLU A 10 -2.01 7.25 1.72
CA GLU A 10 -0.95 7.84 2.53
C GLU A 10 0.21 6.85 2.68
N LEU A 11 1.42 7.34 2.38
CA LEU A 11 2.68 6.67 2.67
C LEU A 11 3.37 7.40 3.83
N ILE A 12 4.14 6.67 4.63
CA ILE A 12 5.04 7.31 5.59
C ILE A 12 6.33 7.65 4.86
N ILE A 13 6.52 8.93 4.53
CA ILE A 13 7.73 9.46 3.88
C ILE A 13 8.42 10.41 4.86
N ASP A 14 9.70 10.19 5.09
CA ASP A 14 10.52 10.95 6.04
C ASP A 14 9.87 11.07 7.44
N GLY A 15 9.24 9.96 7.87
CA GLY A 15 8.56 9.84 9.17
C GLY A 15 7.18 10.50 9.26
N LYS A 16 6.62 11.01 8.15
CA LYS A 16 5.33 11.71 8.12
C LYS A 16 4.35 11.06 7.14
N PRO A 17 3.04 11.05 7.43
CA PRO A 17 2.04 10.66 6.45
C PRO A 17 2.00 11.68 5.30
N VAL A 18 2.12 11.20 4.07
CA VAL A 18 2.10 11.99 2.83
C VAL A 18 1.26 11.23 1.81
N LYS A 19 0.30 11.91 1.17
CA LYS A 19 -0.43 11.31 0.05
C LYS A 19 0.51 11.03 -1.11
N ILE A 20 0.43 9.83 -1.68
CA ILE A 20 1.31 9.45 -2.79
C ILE A 20 1.12 10.36 -4.02
N GLU A 21 -0.11 10.83 -4.29
CA GLU A 21 -0.35 11.76 -5.39
C GLU A 21 0.38 13.09 -5.19
N ASP A 22 0.32 13.67 -3.99
CA ASP A 22 0.99 14.93 -3.67
C ASP A 22 2.51 14.78 -3.78
N PHE A 23 3.05 13.66 -3.28
CA PHE A 23 4.48 13.37 -3.38
C PHE A 23 4.94 13.23 -4.83
N VAL A 24 4.23 12.43 -5.63
CA VAL A 24 4.56 12.22 -7.05
C VAL A 24 4.43 13.52 -7.85
N ASN A 25 3.36 14.29 -7.65
CA ASN A 25 3.11 15.51 -8.40
C ASN A 25 4.11 16.63 -8.04
N SER A 26 4.49 16.76 -6.76
CA SER A 26 5.46 17.78 -6.31
C SER A 26 6.89 17.54 -6.80
N HIS A 27 7.25 16.29 -7.12
CA HIS A 27 8.59 15.93 -7.57
C HIS A 27 8.68 15.65 -9.08
N ARG A 28 7.57 15.75 -9.82
CA ARG A 28 7.54 15.54 -11.27
C ARG A 28 8.55 16.43 -12.00
N GLY A 29 9.32 15.83 -12.91
CA GLY A 29 10.33 16.54 -13.69
C GLY A 29 11.62 16.85 -12.92
N SER A 30 11.80 16.32 -11.72
CA SER A 30 13.01 16.46 -10.91
C SER A 30 13.44 15.12 -10.31
N GLU A 31 14.71 14.99 -9.95
CA GLU A 31 15.23 13.83 -9.21
C GLU A 31 15.29 14.07 -7.69
N ASN A 32 14.72 15.17 -7.19
CA ASN A 32 14.78 15.53 -5.77
C ASN A 32 14.11 14.49 -4.86
N TYR A 33 13.20 13.67 -5.39
CA TYR A 33 12.56 12.57 -4.65
C TYR A 33 13.58 11.55 -4.11
N THR A 34 14.76 11.44 -4.73
CA THR A 34 15.85 10.53 -4.29
C THR A 34 16.44 10.91 -2.93
N LYS A 35 16.14 12.11 -2.43
CA LYS A 35 16.54 12.59 -1.10
C LYS A 35 15.57 12.15 0.01
N SER A 36 14.40 11.62 -0.36
CA SER A 36 13.38 11.15 0.58
C SER A 36 13.47 9.65 0.81
N SER A 37 12.94 9.23 1.95
CA SER A 37 12.89 7.83 2.39
C SER A 37 11.47 7.42 2.77
N ALA A 38 11.07 6.20 2.41
CA ALA A 38 9.78 5.63 2.77
C ALA A 38 9.92 4.58 3.87
N LEU A 39 8.90 4.48 4.74
CA LEU A 39 8.83 3.44 5.75
C LEU A 39 8.48 2.11 5.07
N THR A 40 9.33 1.11 5.27
CA THR A 40 9.17 -0.23 4.71
C THR A 40 9.18 -1.30 5.80
N LEU A 41 8.82 -2.53 5.42
CA LEU A 41 8.90 -3.72 6.25
C LEU A 41 9.84 -4.73 5.59
N LYS A 42 10.97 -5.01 6.22
CA LYS A 42 11.99 -5.95 5.75
C LYS A 42 12.29 -6.97 6.83
N GLU A 43 12.09 -8.24 6.51
CA GLU A 43 12.31 -9.36 7.46
C GLU A 43 11.59 -9.15 8.81
N GLY A 44 10.38 -8.56 8.77
CA GLY A 44 9.59 -8.28 9.97
C GLY A 44 10.04 -7.05 10.77
N LYS A 45 11.05 -6.32 10.31
CA LYS A 45 11.53 -5.06 10.91
C LYS A 45 11.09 -3.87 10.08
N VAL A 46 10.72 -2.82 10.78
CA VAL A 46 10.34 -1.55 10.17
C VAL A 46 11.60 -0.70 10.00
N GLU A 47 11.86 -0.22 8.79
CA GLU A 47 13.02 0.63 8.47
C GLU A 47 12.67 1.70 7.43
N GLN A 48 13.49 2.76 7.35
CA GLN A 48 13.37 3.79 6.32
C GLN A 48 14.31 3.42 5.16
N GLU A 49 13.78 3.28 3.95
CA GLU A 49 14.59 3.04 2.75
C GLU A 49 14.48 4.21 1.74
N PRO A 50 15.58 4.56 1.03
CA PRO A 50 15.54 5.62 0.02
C PRO A 50 14.58 5.35 -1.12
N ILE A 51 13.89 6.39 -1.61
CA ILE A 51 13.01 6.29 -2.78
C ILE A 51 13.85 6.40 -4.05
N VAL A 52 14.00 5.29 -4.78
CA VAL A 52 14.83 5.23 -6.00
C VAL A 52 14.06 5.56 -7.28
N ALA A 53 12.74 5.41 -7.27
CA ALA A 53 11.88 5.67 -8.41
C ALA A 53 10.47 6.05 -7.97
N MET A 54 9.77 6.78 -8.82
CA MET A 54 8.34 7.05 -8.70
C MET A 54 7.66 6.73 -10.03
N GLN A 55 6.47 6.15 -9.95
CA GLN A 55 5.71 5.78 -11.15
C GLN A 55 4.25 6.19 -10.97
N ARG A 56 3.63 6.61 -12.07
CA ARG A 56 2.20 6.92 -12.16
C ARG A 56 1.66 6.28 -13.43
N PHE A 57 0.56 5.55 -13.31
CA PHE A 57 -0.03 4.83 -14.44
C PHE A 57 -1.54 5.09 -14.51
N PRO A 58 -2.15 5.03 -15.72
CA PRO A 58 -3.59 5.05 -15.84
C PRO A 58 -4.22 3.89 -15.03
N ALA A 59 -5.29 4.19 -14.28
CA ALA A 59 -5.99 3.18 -13.51
C ALA A 59 -6.59 2.10 -14.43
N PRO A 60 -6.45 0.80 -14.08
CA PRO A 60 -7.13 -0.29 -14.77
C PRO A 60 -8.65 -0.23 -14.57
N GLU A 61 -9.37 -1.12 -15.25
CA GLU A 61 -10.84 -1.19 -15.16
C GLU A 61 -11.35 -1.55 -13.76
N THR A 62 -10.58 -2.35 -13.02
CA THR A 62 -10.97 -2.88 -11.71
C THR A 62 -9.88 -2.66 -10.66
N LEU A 63 -10.31 -2.34 -9.44
CA LEU A 63 -9.47 -2.19 -8.26
C LEU A 63 -9.99 -3.05 -7.11
N ILE A 64 -9.10 -3.40 -6.20
CA ILE A 64 -9.42 -4.09 -4.95
C ILE A 64 -9.42 -3.07 -3.82
N LYS A 65 -10.53 -3.02 -3.09
CA LYS A 65 -10.66 -2.30 -1.82
C LYS A 65 -10.55 -3.30 -0.68
N LEU A 66 -9.47 -3.17 0.10
CA LEU A 66 -9.21 -3.93 1.31
C LEU A 66 -9.61 -3.09 2.51
N ARG A 67 -10.44 -3.63 3.41
CA ARG A 67 -10.73 -3.00 4.70
C ARG A 67 -10.41 -3.93 5.84
N THR A 68 -9.55 -3.48 6.75
CA THR A 68 -9.21 -4.22 7.95
C THR A 68 -10.22 -3.97 9.09
N LYS A 69 -10.23 -4.83 10.10
CA LYS A 69 -11.04 -4.65 11.32
C LYS A 69 -10.65 -3.42 12.13
N SER A 70 -9.41 -2.94 12.03
CA SER A 70 -8.98 -1.68 12.65
C SER A 70 -9.47 -0.43 11.90
N GLY A 71 -10.15 -0.61 10.76
CA GLY A 71 -10.69 0.48 9.96
C GLY A 71 -9.74 1.03 8.91
N VAL A 72 -8.53 0.46 8.76
CA VAL A 72 -7.61 0.82 7.67
C VAL A 72 -8.21 0.36 6.36
N GLU A 73 -8.23 1.27 5.39
CA GLU A 73 -8.69 1.03 4.04
C GLU A 73 -7.55 1.23 3.04
N LEU A 74 -7.38 0.28 2.13
CA LEU A 74 -6.44 0.37 1.01
C LEU A 74 -7.17 0.10 -0.28
N ILE A 75 -6.93 0.91 -1.30
CA ILE A 75 -7.45 0.71 -2.65
C ILE A 75 -6.26 0.57 -3.60
N LEU A 76 -6.18 -0.58 -4.27
CA LEU A 76 -5.00 -0.97 -5.03
C LEU A 76 -5.32 -1.87 -6.21
N THR A 77 -4.37 -1.99 -7.14
CA THR A 77 -4.50 -2.89 -8.30
C THR A 77 -4.55 -4.36 -7.85
N PRO A 78 -5.27 -5.24 -8.57
CA PRO A 78 -5.37 -6.67 -8.24
C PRO A 78 -4.05 -7.40 -8.01
N ASN A 79 -3.00 -7.03 -8.76
CA ASN A 79 -1.69 -7.67 -8.69
C ASN A 79 -0.77 -7.11 -7.60
N HIS A 80 -1.15 -6.04 -6.91
CA HIS A 80 -0.31 -5.43 -5.87
C HIS A 80 -0.26 -6.37 -4.66
N GLU A 81 0.95 -6.72 -4.23
CA GLU A 81 1.13 -7.67 -3.13
C GLU A 81 1.09 -6.97 -1.77
N ILE A 82 0.40 -7.60 -0.83
CA ILE A 82 0.30 -7.14 0.56
C ILE A 82 0.94 -8.19 1.45
N CYS A 83 1.68 -7.74 2.46
CA CYS A 83 2.28 -8.60 3.46
C CYS A 83 1.20 -9.06 4.45
N VAL A 84 0.93 -10.36 4.46
CA VAL A 84 -0.10 -10.98 5.30
C VAL A 84 0.46 -12.13 6.13
N VAL A 85 -0.24 -12.45 7.22
CA VAL A 85 -0.05 -13.66 8.00
C VAL A 85 -1.16 -14.64 7.62
N ARG A 86 -0.77 -15.75 6.98
CA ARG A 86 -1.65 -16.87 6.62
C ARG A 86 -1.06 -18.13 7.23
N GLU A 87 -1.88 -18.91 7.94
CA GLU A 87 -1.43 -20.18 8.57
C GLU A 87 -0.16 -20.02 9.43
N LYS A 88 -0.04 -18.88 10.14
CA LYS A 88 1.10 -18.50 11.00
C LYS A 88 2.42 -18.21 10.25
N VAL A 89 2.37 -18.03 8.93
CA VAL A 89 3.52 -17.68 8.09
C VAL A 89 3.31 -16.30 7.46
N ILE A 90 4.37 -15.48 7.43
CA ILE A 90 4.39 -14.19 6.73
C ILE A 90 4.59 -14.45 5.24
N GLN A 91 3.70 -13.92 4.40
CA GLN A 91 3.73 -14.09 2.96
C GLN A 91 3.32 -12.79 2.25
N TRP A 92 3.91 -12.53 1.09
CA TRP A 92 3.44 -11.50 0.17
C TRP A 92 2.39 -12.12 -0.75
N ILE A 93 1.17 -11.60 -0.71
CA ILE A 93 0.04 -12.14 -1.46
C ILE A 93 -0.61 -11.02 -2.26
N ARG A 94 -0.85 -11.27 -3.56
CA ARG A 94 -1.62 -10.36 -4.42
C ARG A 94 -2.97 -10.03 -3.81
N ALA A 95 -3.39 -8.78 -3.93
CA ALA A 95 -4.65 -8.26 -3.42
C ALA A 95 -5.87 -9.12 -3.78
N ASP A 96 -5.94 -9.58 -5.02
CA ASP A 96 -7.05 -10.40 -5.53
C ASP A 96 -7.06 -11.86 -5.03
N LYS A 97 -6.04 -12.26 -4.27
CA LYS A 97 -5.90 -13.59 -3.64
C LYS A 97 -5.95 -13.54 -2.12
N ILE A 98 -6.11 -12.36 -1.53
CA ILE A 98 -6.28 -12.23 -0.08
C ILE A 98 -7.67 -12.73 0.31
N LYS A 99 -7.74 -13.40 1.46
CA LYS A 99 -8.96 -13.96 2.04
C LYS A 99 -9.26 -13.23 3.35
N LEU A 100 -10.53 -13.21 3.74
CA LEU A 100 -10.96 -12.61 5.02
C LEU A 100 -10.31 -13.24 6.26
N SER A 101 -9.85 -14.50 6.13
CA SER A 101 -9.12 -15.22 7.18
C SER A 101 -7.66 -14.77 7.35
N ASP A 102 -7.12 -13.98 6.41
CA ASP A 102 -5.74 -13.52 6.48
C ASP A 102 -5.62 -12.32 7.42
N GLY A 103 -4.52 -12.27 8.18
CA GLY A 103 -4.14 -11.10 8.96
C GLY A 103 -3.25 -10.19 8.13
N VAL A 104 -3.50 -8.88 8.08
CA VAL A 104 -2.58 -7.94 7.43
C VAL A 104 -1.52 -7.50 8.43
N ILE A 105 -0.27 -7.38 7.99
CA ILE A 105 0.78 -6.80 8.83
C ILE A 105 0.73 -5.28 8.72
N SER A 106 0.69 -4.62 9.88
CA SER A 106 0.77 -3.16 9.99
C SER A 106 1.93 -2.80 10.92
N PRO A 107 2.76 -1.80 10.60
CA PRO A 107 3.77 -1.28 11.51
C PRO A 107 3.15 -0.82 12.84
N PRO A 108 3.81 -1.04 13.98
CA PRO A 108 3.26 -0.70 15.29
C PRO A 108 3.32 0.81 15.55
N LYS A 109 2.20 1.50 15.29
CA LYS A 109 1.73 2.65 16.08
C LYS A 109 0.21 2.52 16.20
N ARG A 110 -0.22 1.77 17.24
CA ARG A 110 -1.58 1.28 17.51
C ARG A 110 -2.00 0.11 16.61
N ASP A 111 -2.48 -0.93 17.28
CA ASP A 111 -3.24 -2.08 16.79
C ASP A 111 -2.46 -3.32 16.31
N TYR A 112 -2.54 -4.34 17.17
CA TYR A 112 -2.12 -5.72 16.95
C TYR A 112 -2.96 -6.37 15.85
N PHE A 113 -2.27 -7.00 14.88
CA PHE A 113 -2.81 -7.92 13.86
C PHE A 113 -4.22 -7.59 13.35
N PRO A 114 -4.38 -6.53 12.53
CA PRO A 114 -5.68 -6.24 11.95
C PRO A 114 -6.10 -7.38 11.02
N GLN A 115 -7.05 -8.19 11.47
CA GLN A 115 -7.72 -9.18 10.62
C GLN A 115 -8.55 -8.45 9.58
N MET A 116 -8.75 -9.05 8.41
CA MET A 116 -9.61 -8.45 7.39
C MET A 116 -11.08 -8.44 7.80
N HIS A 117 -11.79 -7.39 7.40
CA HIS A 117 -13.22 -7.22 7.65
C HIS A 117 -14.03 -7.29 6.35
N ASN A 118 -13.54 -6.69 5.27
CA ASN A 118 -14.26 -6.66 3.99
C ASN A 118 -13.29 -6.57 2.79
N LEU A 119 -13.71 -7.15 1.67
CA LEU A 119 -13.02 -7.19 0.38
C LEU A 119 -14.02 -6.85 -0.72
N GLU A 120 -13.82 -5.73 -1.41
CA GLU A 120 -14.72 -5.26 -2.47
C GLU A 120 -13.96 -5.03 -3.78
N ASN A 121 -14.53 -5.48 -4.90
CA ASN A 121 -14.12 -5.03 -6.23
C ASN A 121 -14.86 -3.72 -6.52
N ILE A 122 -14.14 -2.63 -6.73
CA ILE A 122 -14.75 -1.33 -7.01
C ILE A 122 -14.53 -0.90 -8.47
N PRO A 123 -15.56 -0.38 -9.16
CA PRO A 123 -15.41 0.26 -10.46
C PRO A 123 -14.68 1.60 -10.31
N LYS A 124 -13.95 2.00 -11.36
CA LYS A 124 -13.09 3.19 -11.37
C LYS A 124 -13.84 4.51 -11.18
N ASN A 125 -13.21 5.44 -10.44
CA ASN A 125 -13.38 6.89 -10.53
C ASN A 125 -11.99 7.56 -10.38
N GLY A 126 -11.30 7.90 -11.48
CA GLY A 126 -10.01 8.65 -11.44
C GLY A 126 -8.73 7.87 -11.81
N PHE A 127 -7.56 8.51 -11.70
CA PHE A 127 -6.24 7.92 -11.98
C PHE A 127 -5.63 7.25 -10.73
N LEU A 128 -4.67 6.32 -10.93
CA LEU A 128 -3.79 5.82 -9.87
C LEU A 128 -2.53 6.69 -9.78
#